data_AF-A0A1Z2KWS3-F1
#
_entry.id   AF-A0A1Z2KWS3-F1
#
_cell.length_a   1.000
_cell.length_b   1.000
_cell.length_c   1.000
_cell.angle_alpha   90.00
_cell.angle_beta   90.00
_cell.angle_gamma   90.00
#
_symmetry.space_group_name_H-M   'P 1'
#
loop_
_entity.id
_entity.type
_entity.pdbx_description
1 polymer ?
#
loop_
_entity_poly.entity_id
_entity_poly.type
_entity_poly.pdbx_seq_one_letter_code
_entity_poly.pdbx_strand_id
1 'polypeptide(L)'
;MSRTPRPRPGRTANRPAHRHTGHSSPPAAPWAPRAPRANRELLGLLGRTPLARITADLPCPHPGFWAKLEGLGAGGMKARAAVSMLMGAEERGELLPGAPVVESTSGTLGVGLAFAGQALGHPVVLVGDTGLEPAMRQLLRSYGARLDIVDRPDAEGGWQAARLRRLRELLAEHPDAYWPDQYNNPDNVAGYASLAAELAGALDHLDVLVCSVGTGGHSAGIAGPLRRHWPRLRIVGVDATGSTIFGQPARPRLMRGLGSSIHPRNVAYDAFDEVHWVGPAEAAGACRRLARQNFVSGGWSTGAAALVAAWAARVHPGAVVATVFPDGPHRYLGTLFDDDFTTAHGLDLTTAATRPVEIPHPRAAEAVGWARCATVVDPLNRRPVAAGCAATGSPVGACAVPEARPGPDVRSVRETRIVPETRPGLDVRTVPKTEPGPETRPVLETRIVPETRPVPDVRTALKTEPGPETRSVLETRIVPDVRTVPGALPGPDTRTGPEARPGLETRPGPDAWPVGETRPGPDLRPDPYAPTVPDARTVLEARPLPDVQPVPDARTRPDGAAPAAGGAA
;
A
#
# COMPACT_ATOMS: atom_id res chain seq x y z
N MET A 1 -55.98 -12.97 -80.75
CA MET A 1 -54.73 -12.25 -81.11
C MET A 1 -55.13 -10.82 -81.49
N SER A 2 -54.63 -9.72 -80.95
CA SER A 2 -53.69 -9.43 -79.88
C SER A 2 -54.00 -7.98 -79.46
N ARG A 3 -54.01 -7.71 -78.15
CA ARG A 3 -54.32 -6.41 -77.56
C ARG A 3 -53.16 -5.43 -77.76
N THR A 4 -53.52 -4.20 -78.07
CA THR A 4 -52.71 -2.98 -78.23
C THR A 4 -51.87 -2.66 -76.98
N PRO A 5 -50.61 -2.22 -77.10
CA PRO A 5 -49.88 -1.56 -76.03
C PRO A 5 -49.84 -0.04 -76.20
N ARG A 6 -49.99 0.66 -75.06
CA ARG A 6 -49.95 2.13 -74.85
C ARG A 6 -48.51 2.69 -74.91
N PRO A 7 -48.36 4.03 -75.10
CA PRO A 7 -47.08 4.66 -75.42
C PRO A 7 -46.21 4.96 -74.18
N ARG A 8 -44.89 5.01 -74.40
CA ARG A 8 -43.86 5.44 -73.44
C ARG A 8 -43.79 6.98 -73.38
N PRO A 9 -43.39 7.54 -72.22
CA PRO A 9 -42.65 8.79 -72.23
C PRO A 9 -41.33 8.72 -71.44
N GLY A 10 -40.33 9.43 -71.98
CA GLY A 10 -39.62 10.46 -71.23
C GLY A 10 -38.50 10.03 -70.28
N ARG A 11 -37.26 10.29 -70.72
CA ARG A 11 -36.03 10.27 -69.92
C ARG A 11 -35.89 11.58 -69.11
N THR A 12 -35.07 11.50 -68.06
CA THR A 12 -34.31 12.56 -67.34
C THR A 12 -35.02 13.49 -66.35
N ALA A 13 -34.87 13.17 -65.06
CA ALA A 13 -34.56 14.15 -64.01
C ALA A 13 -33.52 13.53 -63.06
N ASN A 14 -32.32 14.11 -63.04
CA ASN A 14 -31.18 13.69 -62.24
C ASN A 14 -31.38 14.20 -60.80
N ARG A 15 -31.57 13.29 -59.84
CA ARG A 15 -31.68 13.58 -58.41
C ARG A 15 -30.43 13.01 -57.74
N PRO A 16 -29.64 13.78 -56.98
CA PRO A 16 -28.39 13.28 -56.43
C PRO A 16 -28.71 12.20 -55.38
N ALA A 17 -28.23 10.98 -55.63
CA ALA A 17 -28.24 9.93 -54.64
C ALA A 17 -27.33 10.37 -53.48
N HIS A 18 -27.92 10.60 -52.31
CA HIS A 18 -27.18 10.67 -51.05
C HIS A 18 -26.42 9.36 -50.88
N ARG A 19 -25.11 9.40 -51.18
CA ARG A 19 -24.17 8.38 -50.72
C ARG A 19 -24.17 8.49 -49.20
N HIS A 20 -24.87 7.57 -48.54
CA HIS A 20 -24.58 7.24 -47.15
C HIS A 20 -23.15 6.68 -47.12
N THR A 21 -22.19 7.57 -46.92
CA THR A 21 -20.87 7.22 -46.43
C THR A 21 -21.07 6.66 -45.03
N GLY A 22 -21.14 5.34 -44.93
CA GLY A 22 -21.04 4.63 -43.67
C GLY A 22 -19.67 4.93 -43.06
N HIS A 23 -19.57 6.04 -42.34
CA HIS A 23 -18.59 6.20 -41.28
C HIS A 23 -19.10 5.31 -40.15
N SER A 24 -18.82 4.01 -40.23
CA SER A 24 -18.77 3.18 -39.04
C SER A 24 -17.59 3.67 -38.23
N SER A 25 -17.82 4.71 -37.43
CA SER A 25 -16.98 4.97 -36.27
C SER A 25 -16.88 3.65 -35.50
N PRO A 26 -15.67 3.22 -35.09
CA PRO A 26 -15.58 2.09 -34.17
C PRO A 26 -16.49 2.42 -32.97
N PRO A 27 -17.27 1.47 -32.43
CA PRO A 27 -18.01 1.73 -31.21
C PRO A 27 -16.99 2.26 -30.19
N ALA A 28 -17.19 3.50 -29.74
CA ALA A 28 -16.34 4.07 -28.71
C ALA A 28 -16.32 3.06 -27.56
N ALA A 29 -15.13 2.57 -27.20
CA ALA A 29 -15.00 1.63 -26.12
C ALA A 29 -15.70 2.23 -24.89
N PRO A 30 -16.61 1.49 -24.22
CA PRO A 30 -17.45 2.05 -23.17
C PRO A 30 -16.58 2.78 -22.14
N TRP A 31 -16.90 4.05 -21.88
CA TRP A 31 -16.07 4.98 -21.10
C TRP A 31 -15.77 4.47 -19.70
N ALA A 32 -16.66 3.65 -19.14
CA ALA A 32 -16.48 2.87 -17.93
C ALA A 32 -16.52 1.37 -18.27
N PRO A 33 -15.86 0.50 -17.47
CA PRO A 33 -16.04 -0.94 -17.62
C PRO A 33 -17.50 -1.31 -17.32
N ARG A 34 -17.94 -2.47 -17.79
CA ARG A 34 -19.26 -2.99 -17.43
C ARG A 34 -19.33 -3.16 -15.91
N ALA A 35 -20.44 -2.74 -15.32
CA ALA A 35 -20.67 -2.89 -13.88
C ALA A 35 -20.49 -4.37 -13.46
N PRO A 36 -19.68 -4.65 -12.43
CA PRO A 36 -19.57 -5.99 -11.90
C PRO A 36 -20.90 -6.39 -11.24
N ARG A 37 -21.20 -7.69 -11.21
CA ARG A 37 -22.28 -8.18 -10.36
C ARG A 37 -21.81 -8.01 -8.90
N ALA A 38 -22.56 -7.23 -8.11
CA ALA A 38 -22.24 -7.01 -6.70
C ALA A 38 -22.09 -8.33 -5.95
N ASN A 39 -21.00 -8.46 -5.18
CA ASN A 39 -20.78 -9.57 -4.27
C ASN A 39 -20.46 -9.05 -2.86
N ARG A 40 -21.50 -8.72 -2.09
CA ARG A 40 -21.36 -8.14 -0.74
C ARG A 40 -20.70 -9.07 0.27
N GLU A 41 -20.63 -10.38 0.02
CA GLU A 41 -19.91 -11.32 0.89
C GLU A 41 -18.41 -11.01 0.95
N LEU A 42 -17.85 -10.38 -0.09
CA LEU A 42 -16.45 -9.93 -0.09
C LEU A 42 -16.15 -8.97 1.06
N LEU A 43 -17.14 -8.18 1.53
CA LEU A 43 -16.95 -7.27 2.67
C LEU A 43 -16.52 -8.02 3.94
N GLY A 44 -16.86 -9.31 4.07
CA GLY A 44 -16.42 -10.16 5.17
C GLY A 44 -14.90 -10.39 5.21
N LEU A 45 -14.19 -10.18 4.09
CA LEU A 45 -12.72 -10.27 3.98
C LEU A 45 -12.01 -8.99 4.46
N LEU A 46 -12.75 -7.92 4.73
CA LEU A 46 -12.20 -6.66 5.19
C LEU A 46 -11.84 -6.74 6.68
N GLY A 47 -10.62 -6.30 7.00
CA GLY A 47 -10.13 -6.23 8.37
C GLY A 47 -9.70 -7.57 8.94
N ARG A 48 -9.72 -7.69 10.28
CA ARG A 48 -9.20 -8.85 11.04
C ARG A 48 -7.77 -9.23 10.65
N THR A 49 -6.94 -8.24 10.32
CA THR A 49 -5.57 -8.48 9.87
C THR A 49 -4.66 -8.89 11.04
N PRO A 50 -3.57 -9.62 10.83
CA PRO A 50 -2.71 -10.04 11.93
C PRO A 50 -2.04 -8.87 12.65
N LEU A 51 -1.87 -9.00 13.97
CA LEU A 51 -0.97 -8.17 14.78
C LEU A 51 0.28 -8.99 15.11
N ALA A 52 1.46 -8.47 14.79
CA ALA A 52 2.73 -9.17 14.97
C ALA A 52 3.71 -8.38 15.82
N ARG A 53 4.49 -9.06 16.66
CA ARG A 53 5.64 -8.46 17.35
C ARG A 53 6.83 -8.41 16.38
N ILE A 54 7.37 -7.21 16.17
CA ILE A 54 8.54 -6.97 15.32
C ILE A 54 9.77 -6.78 16.19
N THR A 55 10.78 -7.58 15.91
CA THR A 55 12.08 -7.62 16.60
C THR A 55 13.25 -7.56 15.61
N ALA A 56 12.99 -7.14 14.38
CA ALA A 56 14.02 -6.96 13.36
C ALA A 56 15.10 -6.01 13.88
N ASP A 57 16.36 -6.32 13.58
CA ASP A 57 17.51 -5.47 13.89
C ASP A 57 17.51 -4.25 12.97
N LEU A 58 16.73 -3.24 13.38
CA LEU A 58 16.73 -1.90 12.81
C LEU A 58 17.93 -1.11 13.35
N PRO A 59 18.33 0.01 12.71
CA PRO A 59 19.67 0.60 12.87
C PRO A 59 20.17 0.92 14.30
N CYS A 60 19.26 1.00 15.28
CA CYS A 60 19.60 1.15 16.69
C CYS A 60 18.89 0.06 17.52
N PRO A 61 19.55 -0.54 18.54
CA PRO A 61 18.91 -1.50 19.44
C PRO A 61 17.61 -0.98 20.05
N HIS A 62 16.58 -1.81 20.06
CA HIS A 62 15.24 -1.54 20.59
C HIS A 62 14.59 -2.83 21.12
N PRO A 63 13.62 -2.75 22.07
CA PRO A 63 12.99 -3.93 22.67
C PRO A 63 11.89 -4.59 21.80
N GLY A 64 11.80 -4.21 20.52
CA GLY A 64 10.69 -4.55 19.62
C GLY A 64 9.47 -3.63 19.73
N PHE A 65 8.54 -3.77 18.79
CA PHE A 65 7.26 -3.04 18.73
C PHE A 65 6.18 -3.90 18.06
N TRP A 66 4.91 -3.52 18.14
CA TRP A 66 3.80 -4.23 17.49
C TRP A 66 3.48 -3.63 16.12
N ALA A 67 3.16 -4.46 15.13
CA ALA A 67 2.76 -4.01 13.80
C ALA A 67 1.48 -4.70 13.36
N LYS A 68 0.48 -3.90 12.97
CA LYS A 68 -0.74 -4.39 12.32
C LYS A 68 -0.46 -4.59 10.83
N LEU A 69 -0.64 -5.82 10.34
CA LEU A 69 -0.20 -6.24 9.01
C LEU A 69 -1.31 -6.09 7.95
N GLU A 70 -1.69 -4.84 7.68
CA GLU A 70 -2.76 -4.53 6.73
C GLU A 70 -2.46 -4.98 5.29
N GLY A 71 -1.18 -5.13 4.94
CA GLY A 71 -0.76 -5.71 3.66
C GLY A 71 -1.19 -7.17 3.42
N LEU A 72 -1.65 -7.87 4.45
CA LEU A 72 -2.18 -9.24 4.36
C LEU A 72 -3.71 -9.30 4.17
N GLY A 73 -4.40 -8.15 4.27
CA GLY A 73 -5.85 -8.07 4.07
C GLY A 73 -6.25 -7.96 2.61
N ALA A 74 -7.47 -8.40 2.28
CA ALA A 74 -8.03 -8.23 0.93
C ALA A 74 -8.10 -6.73 0.55
N GLY A 75 -7.49 -6.38 -0.59
CA GLY A 75 -7.38 -5.00 -1.05
C GLY A 75 -6.46 -4.08 -0.21
N GLY A 76 -5.79 -4.64 0.81
CA GLY A 76 -4.89 -3.93 1.72
C GLY A 76 -5.56 -2.85 2.56
N MET A 77 -4.77 -2.03 3.25
CA MET A 77 -5.26 -0.97 4.16
C MET A 77 -6.24 0.02 3.51
N LYS A 78 -6.14 0.24 2.19
CA LYS A 78 -7.00 1.20 1.48
C LYS A 78 -8.37 0.65 1.12
N ALA A 79 -8.59 -0.66 1.21
CA ALA A 79 -9.93 -1.22 1.10
C ALA A 79 -10.86 -0.70 2.21
N ARG A 80 -10.34 -0.45 3.42
CA ARG A 80 -11.12 0.11 4.54
C ARG A 80 -11.74 1.45 4.20
N ALA A 81 -10.91 2.37 3.70
CA ALA A 81 -11.36 3.69 3.26
C ALA A 81 -12.27 3.60 2.02
N ALA A 82 -11.91 2.78 1.03
CA ALA A 82 -12.68 2.66 -0.20
C ALA A 82 -14.10 2.13 0.05
N VAL A 83 -14.24 1.04 0.81
CA VAL A 83 -15.56 0.49 1.18
C VAL A 83 -16.37 1.52 1.95
N SER A 84 -15.77 2.16 2.96
CA SER A 84 -16.44 3.17 3.78
C SER A 84 -16.95 4.36 2.95
N MET A 85 -16.11 4.91 2.05
CA MET A 85 -16.51 6.04 1.19
C MET A 85 -17.62 5.70 0.20
N LEU A 86 -17.66 4.47 -0.29
CA LEU A 86 -18.69 4.04 -1.24
C LEU A 86 -20.00 3.71 -0.51
N MET A 87 -19.94 2.99 0.62
CA MET A 87 -21.12 2.72 1.44
C MET A 87 -21.75 4.00 2.00
N GLY A 88 -20.94 4.94 2.51
CA GLY A 88 -21.44 6.23 2.98
C GLY A 88 -22.13 7.02 1.86
N ALA A 89 -21.59 6.98 0.64
CA ALA A 89 -22.21 7.62 -0.52
C ALA A 89 -23.50 6.92 -0.98
N GLU A 90 -23.58 5.59 -0.92
CA GLU A 90 -24.83 4.84 -1.16
C GLU A 90 -25.90 5.24 -0.14
N GLU A 91 -25.54 5.29 1.14
CA GLU A 91 -26.45 5.65 2.24
C GLU A 91 -26.99 7.09 2.10
N ARG A 92 -26.16 8.02 1.63
CA ARG A 92 -26.55 9.41 1.36
C ARG A 92 -27.25 9.60 0.01
N GLY A 93 -27.31 8.57 -0.84
CA GLY A 93 -27.86 8.65 -2.19
C GLY A 93 -26.99 9.43 -3.20
N GLU A 94 -25.73 9.71 -2.86
CA GLU A 94 -24.75 10.38 -3.71
C GLU A 94 -24.19 9.44 -4.78
N LEU A 95 -24.16 8.13 -4.48
CA LEU A 95 -23.72 7.07 -5.39
C LEU A 95 -24.94 6.24 -5.83
N LEU A 96 -25.38 6.45 -7.07
CA LEU A 96 -26.51 5.71 -7.64
C LEU A 96 -26.15 4.23 -7.90
N PRO A 97 -27.10 3.28 -7.78
CA PRO A 97 -26.84 1.87 -8.04
C PRO A 97 -26.17 1.61 -9.40
N GLY A 98 -25.00 0.96 -9.39
CA GLY A 98 -24.24 0.65 -10.61
C GLY A 98 -23.54 1.84 -11.27
N ALA A 99 -23.63 3.04 -10.69
CA ALA A 99 -22.95 4.23 -11.20
C ALA A 99 -21.42 4.07 -11.11
N PRO A 100 -20.65 4.62 -12.08
CA PRO A 100 -19.20 4.50 -12.07
C PRO A 100 -18.54 5.32 -10.97
N VAL A 101 -17.51 4.74 -10.37
CA VAL A 101 -16.64 5.41 -9.41
C VAL A 101 -15.37 5.83 -10.13
N VAL A 102 -15.04 7.13 -10.07
CA VAL A 102 -13.87 7.71 -10.75
C VAL A 102 -12.96 8.36 -9.72
N GLU A 103 -11.68 7.98 -9.70
CA GLU A 103 -10.72 8.52 -8.74
C GLU A 103 -9.33 8.69 -9.35
N SER A 104 -8.60 9.70 -8.88
CA SER A 104 -7.17 9.84 -9.13
C SER A 104 -6.37 8.96 -8.17
N THR A 105 -5.57 8.04 -8.70
CA THR A 105 -4.84 7.07 -7.85
C THR A 105 -3.35 7.04 -8.14
N SER A 106 -2.58 6.76 -7.10
CA SER A 106 -1.16 6.42 -7.17
C SER A 106 -0.91 4.93 -6.88
N GLY A 107 -1.96 4.10 -6.88
CA GLY A 107 -1.87 2.63 -6.78
C GLY A 107 -2.71 2.01 -5.67
N THR A 108 -2.38 2.26 -4.39
CA THR A 108 -3.01 1.57 -3.23
C THR A 108 -4.51 1.77 -3.14
N LEU A 109 -4.99 3.01 -3.23
CA LEU A 109 -6.43 3.27 -3.23
C LEU A 109 -7.12 2.66 -4.45
N GLY A 110 -6.42 2.57 -5.59
CA GLY A 110 -6.97 1.94 -6.78
C GLY A 110 -7.32 0.48 -6.55
N VAL A 111 -6.46 -0.25 -5.83
CA VAL A 111 -6.72 -1.65 -5.44
C VAL A 111 -7.91 -1.72 -4.47
N GLY A 112 -7.96 -0.83 -3.47
CA GLY A 112 -9.09 -0.75 -2.53
C GLY A 112 -10.42 -0.44 -3.22
N LEU A 113 -10.43 0.49 -4.18
CA LEU A 113 -11.62 0.84 -4.97
C LEU A 113 -12.04 -0.29 -5.90
N ALA A 114 -11.09 -0.98 -6.55
CA ALA A 114 -11.42 -2.15 -7.37
C ALA A 114 -12.10 -3.24 -6.53
N PHE A 115 -11.60 -3.50 -5.32
CA PHE A 115 -12.24 -4.40 -4.36
C PHE A 115 -13.64 -3.92 -3.95
N ALA A 116 -13.78 -2.66 -3.55
CA ALA A 116 -15.06 -2.09 -3.12
C ALA A 116 -16.09 -2.07 -4.27
N GLY A 117 -15.66 -1.73 -5.49
CA GLY A 117 -16.50 -1.75 -6.68
C GLY A 117 -17.03 -3.15 -7.02
N GLN A 118 -16.21 -4.19 -6.88
CA GLN A 118 -16.67 -5.57 -7.04
C GLN A 118 -17.66 -5.98 -5.92
N ALA A 119 -17.38 -5.58 -4.68
CA ALA A 119 -18.24 -5.92 -3.54
C ALA A 119 -19.62 -5.23 -3.64
N LEU A 120 -19.65 -3.97 -4.08
CA LEU A 120 -20.84 -3.13 -4.07
C LEU A 120 -21.54 -3.02 -5.44
N GLY A 121 -20.89 -3.46 -6.53
CA GLY A 121 -21.49 -3.49 -7.87
C GLY A 121 -21.23 -2.23 -8.72
N HIS A 122 -20.16 -1.50 -8.45
CA HIS A 122 -19.81 -0.27 -9.16
C HIS A 122 -18.61 -0.46 -10.09
N PRO A 123 -18.68 -0.04 -11.36
CA PRO A 123 -17.52 -0.03 -12.24
C PRO A 123 -16.52 1.04 -11.78
N VAL A 124 -15.24 0.72 -11.87
CA VAL A 124 -14.16 1.58 -11.35
C VAL A 124 -13.31 2.11 -12.50
N VAL A 125 -13.15 3.43 -12.55
CA VAL A 125 -12.26 4.14 -13.47
C VAL A 125 -11.19 4.87 -12.66
N LEU A 126 -9.94 4.58 -12.97
CA LEU A 126 -8.79 5.12 -12.23
C LEU A 126 -7.95 6.00 -13.15
N VAL A 127 -7.84 7.28 -12.77
CA VAL A 127 -6.97 8.23 -13.45
C VAL A 127 -5.57 8.11 -12.86
N GLY A 128 -4.65 7.55 -13.65
CA GLY A 128 -3.25 7.34 -13.31
C GLY A 128 -2.31 8.15 -14.19
N ASP A 129 -1.01 8.02 -13.97
CA ASP A 129 0.05 8.64 -14.77
C ASP A 129 1.12 7.61 -15.18
N THR A 130 2.08 8.05 -15.99
CA THR A 130 3.17 7.18 -16.47
C THR A 130 4.09 6.67 -15.36
N GLY A 131 4.04 7.27 -14.17
CA GLY A 131 4.74 6.81 -12.98
C GLY A 131 4.07 5.65 -12.24
N LEU A 132 2.83 5.28 -12.59
CA LEU A 132 2.20 4.06 -12.07
C LEU A 132 2.90 2.83 -12.65
N GLU A 133 3.38 1.92 -11.82
CA GLU A 133 4.23 0.81 -12.24
C GLU A 133 3.48 -0.14 -13.22
N PRO A 134 4.15 -0.68 -14.26
CA PRO A 134 3.50 -1.57 -15.23
C PRO A 134 2.76 -2.76 -14.58
N ALA A 135 3.38 -3.40 -13.60
CA ALA A 135 2.76 -4.50 -12.85
C ALA A 135 1.49 -4.06 -12.10
N MET A 136 1.48 -2.85 -11.53
CA MET A 136 0.29 -2.28 -10.89
C MET A 136 -0.81 -2.00 -11.91
N ARG A 137 -0.48 -1.50 -13.11
CA ARG A 137 -1.46 -1.30 -14.17
C ARG A 137 -2.10 -2.61 -14.61
N GLN A 138 -1.30 -3.66 -14.76
CA GLN A 138 -1.78 -5.00 -15.08
C GLN A 138 -2.70 -5.52 -13.98
N LEU A 139 -2.29 -5.42 -12.71
CA LEU A 139 -3.08 -5.85 -11.56
C LEU A 139 -4.45 -5.16 -11.51
N LEU A 140 -4.50 -3.83 -11.63
CA LEU A 140 -5.75 -3.07 -11.59
C LEU A 140 -6.68 -3.43 -12.74
N ARG A 141 -6.14 -3.63 -13.96
CA ARG A 141 -6.92 -4.10 -15.11
C ARG A 141 -7.45 -5.51 -14.89
N SER A 142 -6.66 -6.40 -14.31
CA SER A 142 -7.08 -7.77 -13.94
C SER A 142 -8.19 -7.76 -12.88
N TYR A 143 -8.20 -6.77 -11.99
CA TYR A 143 -9.30 -6.52 -11.06
C TYR A 143 -10.50 -5.80 -11.68
N GLY A 144 -10.54 -5.65 -13.01
CA GLY A 144 -11.67 -5.08 -13.74
C GLY A 144 -11.74 -3.55 -13.75
N ALA A 145 -10.74 -2.86 -13.19
CA ALA A 145 -10.69 -1.40 -13.25
C ALA A 145 -10.25 -0.93 -14.64
N ARG A 146 -10.89 0.13 -15.15
CA ARG A 146 -10.39 0.86 -16.31
C ARG A 146 -9.33 1.85 -15.87
N LEU A 147 -8.23 1.92 -16.59
CA LEU A 147 -7.17 2.90 -16.36
C LEU A 147 -7.21 3.99 -17.44
N ASP A 148 -7.32 5.23 -17.02
CA ASP A 148 -7.10 6.43 -17.85
C ASP A 148 -5.74 7.01 -17.47
N ILE A 149 -4.73 6.78 -18.32
CA ILE A 149 -3.33 7.15 -18.02
C ILE A 149 -3.01 8.47 -18.71
N VAL A 150 -2.75 9.52 -17.93
CA VAL A 150 -2.21 10.77 -18.46
C VAL A 150 -0.73 10.59 -18.80
N ASP A 151 -0.32 11.08 -19.96
CA ASP A 151 1.02 10.90 -20.53
C ASP A 151 1.93 12.13 -20.37
N ARG A 152 1.38 13.25 -19.91
CA ARG A 152 2.10 14.51 -19.70
C ARG A 152 1.78 15.11 -18.33
N PRO A 153 2.79 15.58 -17.59
CA PRO A 153 2.57 16.35 -16.37
C PRO A 153 1.97 17.71 -16.73
N ASP A 154 1.25 18.29 -15.78
CA ASP A 154 0.79 19.68 -15.90
C ASP A 154 1.99 20.62 -15.74
N ALA A 155 1.96 21.77 -16.42
CA ALA A 155 2.99 22.79 -16.30
C ALA A 155 3.07 23.32 -14.86
N GLU A 156 1.92 23.41 -14.18
CA GLU A 156 1.81 23.85 -12.80
C GLU A 156 1.29 22.69 -11.94
N GLY A 157 2.13 22.17 -11.03
CA GLY A 157 1.74 21.08 -10.11
C GLY A 157 1.93 19.65 -10.64
N GLY A 158 2.50 19.48 -11.83
CA GLY A 158 3.05 18.22 -12.32
C GLY A 158 2.01 17.11 -12.53
N TRP A 159 2.39 15.87 -12.23
CA TRP A 159 1.54 14.69 -12.47
C TRP A 159 0.23 14.69 -11.66
N GLN A 160 0.25 15.23 -10.44
CA GLN A 160 -0.94 15.29 -9.60
C GLN A 160 -1.99 16.24 -10.18
N ALA A 161 -1.57 17.44 -10.60
CA ALA A 161 -2.45 18.38 -11.25
C ALA A 161 -3.03 17.82 -12.57
N ALA A 162 -2.19 17.16 -13.40
CA ALA A 162 -2.65 16.54 -14.64
C ALA A 162 -3.73 15.47 -14.40
N ARG A 163 -3.54 14.59 -13.42
CA ARG A 163 -4.54 13.57 -13.07
C ARG A 163 -5.84 14.19 -12.55
N LEU A 164 -5.76 15.24 -11.71
CA LEU A 164 -6.95 15.93 -11.20
C LEU A 164 -7.70 16.69 -12.30
N ARG A 165 -7.00 17.29 -13.26
CA ARG A 165 -7.62 17.91 -14.44
C ARG A 165 -8.38 16.87 -15.25
N ARG A 166 -7.74 15.74 -15.57
CA ARG A 166 -8.39 14.65 -16.33
C ARG A 166 -9.58 14.04 -15.59
N LEU A 167 -9.48 13.88 -14.28
CA LEU A 167 -10.60 13.47 -13.43
C LEU A 167 -11.80 14.42 -13.57
N ARG A 168 -11.58 15.73 -13.50
CA ARG A 168 -12.65 16.73 -13.65
C ARG A 168 -13.29 16.72 -15.04
N GLU A 169 -12.49 16.50 -16.09
CA GLU A 169 -13.01 16.31 -17.46
C GLU A 169 -13.95 15.11 -17.52
N LEU A 170 -13.55 13.96 -16.97
CA LEU A 170 -14.39 12.76 -16.92
C LEU A 170 -15.69 13.00 -16.14
N LEU A 171 -15.64 13.72 -15.01
CA LEU A 171 -16.84 14.05 -14.23
C LEU A 171 -17.76 15.03 -14.97
N ALA A 172 -17.21 15.94 -15.78
CA ALA A 172 -18.00 16.85 -16.60
C ALA A 172 -18.66 16.13 -17.79
N GLU A 173 -17.97 15.15 -18.38
CA GLU A 173 -18.51 14.28 -19.45
C GLU A 173 -19.54 13.27 -18.92
N HIS A 174 -19.43 12.88 -17.65
CA HIS A 174 -20.22 11.83 -17.02
C HIS A 174 -20.77 12.28 -15.66
N PRO A 175 -21.85 13.07 -15.62
CA PRO A 175 -22.38 13.66 -14.39
C PRO A 175 -22.92 12.64 -13.37
N ASP A 176 -23.27 11.43 -13.82
CA ASP A 176 -23.72 10.35 -12.92
C ASP A 176 -22.55 9.63 -12.22
N ALA A 177 -21.31 9.97 -12.55
CA ALA A 177 -20.13 9.37 -11.98
C ALA A 177 -19.81 9.94 -10.59
N TYR A 178 -19.44 9.07 -9.66
CA TYR A 178 -19.10 9.46 -8.29
C TYR A 178 -17.58 9.59 -8.12
N TRP A 179 -17.14 10.68 -7.51
CA TRP A 179 -15.76 10.89 -7.10
C TRP A 179 -15.63 10.75 -5.57
N PRO A 180 -14.91 9.73 -5.06
CA PRO A 180 -14.75 9.52 -3.62
C PRO A 180 -13.98 10.62 -2.89
N ASP A 181 -13.15 11.41 -3.57
CA ASP A 181 -12.31 12.49 -3.02
C ASP A 181 -11.55 12.09 -1.72
N GLN A 182 -10.65 11.12 -1.84
CA GLN A 182 -9.95 10.53 -0.68
C GLN A 182 -9.24 11.51 0.27
N TYR A 183 -8.95 12.74 -0.17
CA TYR A 183 -8.21 13.72 0.61
C TYR A 183 -9.12 14.59 1.50
N ASN A 184 -10.41 14.69 1.17
CA ASN A 184 -11.38 15.53 1.87
C ASN A 184 -12.61 14.77 2.38
N ASN A 185 -12.84 13.54 1.90
CA ASN A 185 -14.01 12.76 2.29
C ASN A 185 -13.91 12.24 3.74
N PRO A 186 -14.84 12.60 4.63
CA PRO A 186 -14.84 12.15 6.03
C PRO A 186 -15.06 10.64 6.17
N ASP A 187 -15.70 9.98 5.21
CA ASP A 187 -15.87 8.52 5.22
C ASP A 187 -14.52 7.79 5.05
N ASN A 188 -13.50 8.46 4.52
CA ASN A 188 -12.12 7.94 4.53
C ASN A 188 -11.63 7.74 5.97
N VAL A 189 -11.88 8.75 6.83
CA VAL A 189 -11.54 8.72 8.26
C VAL A 189 -12.36 7.64 8.96
N ALA A 190 -13.67 7.60 8.72
CA ALA A 190 -14.59 6.65 9.34
C ALA A 190 -14.22 5.19 9.05
N GLY A 191 -13.70 4.89 7.84
CA GLY A 191 -13.34 3.53 7.43
C GLY A 191 -12.28 2.86 8.31
N TYR A 192 -11.49 3.64 9.05
CA TYR A 192 -10.44 3.12 9.94
C TYR A 192 -10.91 2.84 11.38
N ALA A 193 -12.17 3.12 11.73
CA ALA A 193 -12.67 2.84 13.09
C ALA A 193 -12.56 1.36 13.47
N SER A 194 -12.77 0.45 12.51
CA SER A 194 -12.61 -1.00 12.71
C SER A 194 -11.16 -1.39 13.02
N LEU A 195 -10.18 -0.74 12.38
CA LEU A 195 -8.75 -0.96 12.65
C LEU A 195 -8.39 -0.56 14.09
N ALA A 196 -8.95 0.55 14.59
CA ALA A 196 -8.77 0.96 15.98
C ALA A 196 -9.37 -0.04 16.97
N ALA A 197 -10.58 -0.55 16.69
CA ALA A 197 -11.21 -1.57 17.51
C ALA A 197 -10.39 -2.88 17.54
N GLU A 198 -9.84 -3.28 16.39
CA GLU A 198 -8.95 -4.45 16.30
C GLU A 198 -7.67 -4.28 17.12
N LEU A 199 -7.09 -3.07 17.18
CA LEU A 199 -5.92 -2.78 18.02
C LEU A 199 -6.27 -2.80 19.51
N ALA A 200 -7.36 -2.14 19.90
CA ALA A 200 -7.83 -2.10 21.29
C ALA A 200 -8.25 -3.49 21.81
N GLY A 201 -8.73 -4.38 20.94
CA GLY A 201 -9.06 -5.75 21.32
C GLY A 201 -7.87 -6.72 21.38
N ALA A 202 -6.72 -6.35 20.80
CA ALA A 202 -5.54 -7.22 20.68
C ALA A 202 -4.38 -6.85 21.61
N LEU A 203 -4.40 -5.65 22.19
CA LEU A 203 -3.39 -5.15 23.12
C LEU A 203 -4.07 -4.75 24.42
N ASP A 204 -3.48 -5.11 25.56
CA ASP A 204 -3.96 -4.67 26.87
C ASP A 204 -3.70 -3.16 27.09
N HIS A 205 -2.61 -2.67 26.52
CA HIS A 205 -2.15 -1.29 26.68
C HIS A 205 -1.37 -0.80 25.45
N LEU A 206 -1.44 0.50 25.18
CA LEU A 206 -0.64 1.17 24.14
C LEU A 206 -0.23 2.56 24.60
N ASP A 207 1.08 2.83 24.59
CA ASP A 207 1.65 4.13 24.98
C ASP A 207 1.94 5.02 23.77
N VAL A 208 2.43 4.42 22.68
CA VAL A 208 2.83 5.15 21.47
C VAL A 208 2.31 4.47 20.22
N LEU A 209 1.61 5.23 19.39
CA LEU A 209 1.17 4.80 18.07
C LEU A 209 1.92 5.59 16.98
N VAL A 210 2.61 4.86 16.10
CA VAL A 210 3.32 5.45 14.96
C VAL A 210 2.51 5.27 13.68
N CYS A 211 2.20 6.37 13.00
CA CYS A 211 1.35 6.38 11.81
C CYS A 211 2.06 7.01 10.62
N SER A 212 2.21 6.27 9.52
CA SER A 212 2.53 6.89 8.23
C SER A 212 1.36 7.71 7.71
N VAL A 213 1.65 8.93 7.24
CA VAL A 213 0.64 9.92 6.85
C VAL A 213 0.70 10.18 5.36
N GLY A 214 -0.45 9.98 4.71
CA GLY A 214 -0.67 10.30 3.29
C GLY A 214 -1.91 11.17 3.15
N THR A 215 -3.09 10.55 3.03
CA THR A 215 -4.37 11.28 3.03
C THR A 215 -4.76 11.82 4.41
N GLY A 216 -4.20 11.30 5.50
CA GLY A 216 -4.59 11.65 6.87
C GLY A 216 -5.71 10.78 7.46
N GLY A 217 -6.51 10.11 6.62
CA GLY A 217 -7.67 9.35 7.09
C GLY A 217 -7.35 8.19 8.03
N HIS A 218 -6.25 7.47 7.79
CA HIS A 218 -5.78 6.39 8.67
C HIS A 218 -5.48 6.92 10.08
N SER A 219 -4.57 7.88 10.19
CA SER A 219 -4.16 8.45 11.47
C SER A 219 -5.33 9.11 12.20
N ALA A 220 -6.15 9.90 11.52
CA ALA A 220 -7.30 10.57 12.13
C ALA A 220 -8.36 9.55 12.59
N GLY A 221 -8.62 8.52 11.78
CA GLY A 221 -9.67 7.54 12.03
C GLY A 221 -9.38 6.62 13.21
N ILE A 222 -8.10 6.39 13.54
CA ILE A 222 -7.73 5.58 14.70
C ILE A 222 -7.39 6.40 15.94
N ALA A 223 -6.93 7.65 15.80
CA ALA A 223 -6.49 8.48 16.92
C ALA A 223 -7.58 8.65 17.99
N GLY A 224 -8.76 9.13 17.59
CA GLY A 224 -9.88 9.38 18.51
C GLY A 224 -10.37 8.12 19.22
N PRO A 225 -10.73 7.04 18.49
CA PRO A 225 -11.16 5.79 19.11
C PRO A 225 -10.13 5.18 20.05
N LEU A 226 -8.84 5.19 19.69
CA LEU A 226 -7.79 4.65 20.55
C LEU A 226 -7.56 5.51 21.80
N ARG A 227 -7.64 6.85 21.70
CA ARG A 227 -7.54 7.73 22.88
C ARG A 227 -8.73 7.60 23.83
N ARG A 228 -9.91 7.16 23.36
CA ARG A 228 -11.01 6.79 24.28
C ARG A 228 -10.67 5.57 25.11
N HIS A 229 -9.84 4.66 24.60
CA HIS A 229 -9.40 3.47 25.32
C HIS A 229 -8.15 3.75 26.17
N TRP A 230 -7.18 4.49 25.62
CA TRP A 230 -5.95 4.90 26.27
C TRP A 230 -5.77 6.42 26.21
N PRO A 231 -6.28 7.18 27.20
CA PRO A 231 -6.31 8.65 27.16
C PRO A 231 -4.94 9.34 27.08
N ARG A 232 -3.87 8.65 27.47
CA ARG A 232 -2.48 9.15 27.42
C ARG A 232 -1.72 8.71 26.18
N LEU A 233 -2.39 8.07 25.21
CA LEU A 233 -1.77 7.58 23.98
C LEU A 233 -1.12 8.74 23.20
N ARG A 234 0.19 8.61 22.98
CA ARG A 234 0.97 9.49 22.14
C ARG A 234 0.90 9.02 20.69
N ILE A 235 0.74 9.95 19.76
CA ILE A 235 0.64 9.67 18.33
C ILE A 235 1.77 10.35 17.59
N VAL A 236 2.58 9.55 16.90
CA VAL A 236 3.73 9.98 16.12
C VAL A 236 3.37 9.93 14.63
N GLY A 237 3.46 11.07 13.95
CA GLY A 237 3.28 11.15 12.50
C GLY A 237 4.56 10.81 11.76
N VAL A 238 4.46 10.04 10.68
CA VAL A 238 5.59 9.74 9.78
C VAL A 238 5.25 10.22 8.37
N ASP A 239 6.04 11.18 7.91
CA ASP A 239 5.95 11.80 6.59
C ASP A 239 7.21 11.50 5.77
N ALA A 240 7.17 11.75 4.46
CA ALA A 240 8.33 11.63 3.59
C ALA A 240 9.07 12.97 3.48
N THR A 241 10.40 12.93 3.29
CA THR A 241 11.14 14.12 2.85
C THR A 241 10.54 14.68 1.55
N GLY A 242 10.52 16.01 1.41
CA GLY A 242 9.88 16.68 0.26
C GLY A 242 8.35 16.72 0.26
N SER A 243 7.69 16.23 1.32
CA SER A 243 6.25 16.32 1.52
C SER A 243 5.84 17.63 2.17
N THR A 244 4.63 18.10 1.88
CA THR A 244 4.07 19.35 2.41
C THR A 244 3.16 19.16 3.62
N ILE A 245 2.79 17.92 3.96
CA ILE A 245 1.72 17.63 4.93
C ILE A 245 1.96 18.38 6.24
N PHE A 246 3.17 18.30 6.78
CA PHE A 246 3.55 18.93 8.05
C PHE A 246 4.38 20.22 7.88
N GLY A 247 4.21 20.94 6.77
CA GLY A 247 4.73 22.30 6.59
C GLY A 247 6.16 22.41 6.05
N GLN A 248 6.76 21.30 5.60
CA GLN A 248 7.99 21.28 4.81
C GLN A 248 7.71 21.70 3.35
N PRO A 249 8.71 22.20 2.59
CA PRO A 249 8.51 22.60 1.20
C PRO A 249 8.25 21.41 0.28
N ALA A 250 7.42 21.61 -0.74
CA ALA A 250 7.19 20.60 -1.77
C ALA A 250 8.47 20.35 -2.57
N ARG A 251 8.89 19.08 -2.65
CA ARG A 251 9.96 18.61 -3.53
C ARG A 251 9.51 17.40 -4.34
N PRO A 252 10.20 17.07 -5.45
CA PRO A 252 10.06 15.77 -6.08
C PRO A 252 10.33 14.66 -5.06
N ARG A 253 9.53 13.59 -5.11
CA ARG A 253 9.61 12.47 -4.17
C ARG A 253 9.74 11.15 -4.89
N LEU A 254 10.70 10.34 -4.46
CA LEU A 254 10.86 8.95 -4.92
C LEU A 254 9.85 8.03 -4.22
N MET A 255 9.67 8.22 -2.91
CA MET A 255 8.76 7.43 -2.09
C MET A 255 7.29 7.71 -2.46
N ARG A 256 6.51 6.64 -2.64
CA ARG A 256 5.05 6.70 -2.88
C ARG A 256 4.29 6.06 -1.71
N GLY A 257 3.03 6.44 -1.54
CA GLY A 257 2.11 5.88 -0.52
C GLY A 257 2.07 6.64 0.82
N LEU A 258 3.08 7.47 1.10
CA LEU A 258 3.11 8.45 2.19
C LEU A 258 3.59 9.82 1.67
N GLY A 259 3.27 10.87 2.42
CA GLY A 259 3.50 12.24 2.04
C GLY A 259 2.63 12.73 0.89
N SER A 260 2.51 14.04 0.78
CA SER A 260 1.64 14.70 -0.21
C SER A 260 2.21 16.05 -0.64
N SER A 261 1.95 16.40 -1.91
CA SER A 261 2.25 17.74 -2.46
C SER A 261 1.07 18.70 -2.32
N ILE A 262 -0.05 18.21 -1.82
CA ILE A 262 -1.20 19.00 -1.35
C ILE A 262 -1.38 18.79 0.16
N HIS A 263 -2.16 19.65 0.79
CA HIS A 263 -2.54 19.55 2.19
C HIS A 263 -3.90 18.86 2.33
N PRO A 264 -3.96 17.56 2.70
CA PRO A 264 -5.22 16.84 2.84
C PRO A 264 -6.02 17.36 4.04
N ARG A 265 -7.34 17.49 3.89
CA ARG A 265 -8.22 17.95 4.98
C ARG A 265 -8.51 16.88 6.03
N ASN A 266 -8.29 15.62 5.67
CA ASN A 266 -8.43 14.50 6.59
C ASN A 266 -7.30 14.40 7.64
N VAL A 267 -6.27 15.25 7.61
CA VAL A 267 -5.18 15.25 8.61
C VAL A 267 -5.64 15.99 9.87
N ALA A 268 -5.80 15.25 10.96
CA ALA A 268 -6.04 15.81 12.29
C ALA A 268 -4.70 16.21 12.94
N TYR A 269 -4.21 17.41 12.62
CA TYR A 269 -2.88 17.90 13.07
C TYR A 269 -2.73 17.93 14.59
N ASP A 270 -3.79 18.32 15.30
CA ASP A 270 -3.88 18.36 16.75
C ASP A 270 -3.85 16.98 17.42
N ALA A 271 -4.04 15.91 16.64
CA ALA A 271 -3.93 14.56 17.14
C ALA A 271 -2.47 14.12 17.33
N PHE A 272 -1.50 14.72 16.65
CA PHE A 272 -0.10 14.28 16.70
C PHE A 272 0.69 15.00 17.79
N ASP A 273 1.51 14.24 18.51
CA ASP A 273 2.42 14.72 19.55
C ASP A 273 3.81 15.05 18.99
N GLU A 274 4.19 14.43 17.87
CA GLU A 274 5.43 14.71 17.13
C GLU A 274 5.33 14.19 15.69
N VAL A 275 6.23 14.66 14.84
CA VAL A 275 6.35 14.25 13.44
C VAL A 275 7.79 13.89 13.09
N HIS A 276 7.95 12.86 12.26
CA HIS A 276 9.20 12.47 11.62
C HIS A 276 9.07 12.60 10.11
N TRP A 277 10.12 13.10 9.44
CA TRP A 277 10.29 13.00 7.99
C TRP A 277 11.35 11.95 7.71
N VAL A 278 11.06 10.96 6.89
CA VAL A 278 11.97 9.86 6.58
C VAL A 278 12.37 9.91 5.11
N GLY A 279 13.66 9.73 4.84
CA GLY A 279 14.22 9.71 3.49
C GLY A 279 14.13 8.33 2.83
N PRO A 280 14.35 8.25 1.50
CA PRO A 280 14.23 7.00 0.76
C PRO A 280 15.24 5.92 1.17
N ALA A 281 16.49 6.29 1.47
CA ALA A 281 17.54 5.35 1.86
C ALA A 281 17.20 4.69 3.21
N GLU A 282 16.73 5.48 4.18
CA GLU A 282 16.32 4.98 5.49
C GLU A 282 15.12 4.03 5.38
N ALA A 283 14.09 4.42 4.62
CA ALA A 283 12.91 3.60 4.42
C ALA A 283 13.21 2.28 3.69
N ALA A 284 14.02 2.31 2.63
CA ALA A 284 14.45 1.11 1.90
C ALA A 284 15.29 0.18 2.78
N GLY A 285 16.25 0.74 3.52
CA GLY A 285 17.09 -0.01 4.46
C GLY A 285 16.25 -0.72 5.52
N ALA A 286 15.27 -0.04 6.12
CA ALA A 286 14.36 -0.63 7.10
C ALA A 286 13.50 -1.76 6.49
N CYS A 287 12.89 -1.54 5.32
CA CYS A 287 12.11 -2.58 4.63
C CYS A 287 12.91 -3.85 4.32
N ARG A 288 14.17 -3.69 3.88
CA ARG A 288 15.05 -4.82 3.57
C ARG A 288 15.45 -5.61 4.81
N ARG A 289 15.72 -4.94 5.94
CA ARG A 289 16.00 -5.62 7.23
C ARG A 289 14.79 -6.39 7.73
N LEU A 290 13.62 -5.75 7.72
CA LEU A 290 12.33 -6.35 8.03
C LEU A 290 12.08 -7.64 7.23
N ALA A 291 12.29 -7.57 5.90
CA ALA A 291 12.13 -8.72 5.01
C ALA A 291 13.10 -9.86 5.36
N ARG A 292 14.37 -9.54 5.63
CA ARG A 292 15.42 -10.53 5.94
C ARG A 292 15.26 -11.21 7.29
N GLN A 293 14.70 -10.52 8.30
CA GLN A 293 14.79 -10.98 9.70
C GLN A 293 13.45 -11.42 10.29
N ASN A 294 12.32 -10.89 9.82
CA ASN A 294 11.00 -11.19 10.39
C ASN A 294 10.00 -11.72 9.36
N PHE A 295 10.40 -11.87 8.09
CA PHE A 295 9.50 -12.26 6.97
C PHE A 295 8.25 -11.38 6.84
N VAL A 296 8.26 -10.21 7.47
CA VAL A 296 7.19 -9.21 7.44
C VAL A 296 7.81 -7.96 6.88
N SER A 297 7.30 -7.47 5.75
CA SER A 297 7.76 -6.23 5.13
C SER A 297 6.65 -5.62 4.27
N GLY A 298 6.95 -4.50 3.60
CA GLY A 298 6.00 -3.77 2.78
C GLY A 298 6.69 -2.71 1.93
N GLY A 299 5.96 -1.64 1.65
CA GLY A 299 6.46 -0.50 0.88
C GLY A 299 7.24 0.53 1.68
N TRP A 300 7.55 1.64 1.01
CA TRP A 300 8.20 2.82 1.60
C TRP A 300 7.58 3.25 2.93
N SER A 301 6.24 3.22 3.02
CA SER A 301 5.51 3.57 4.25
C SER A 301 5.73 2.59 5.40
N THR A 302 5.86 1.29 5.12
CA THR A 302 6.20 0.26 6.11
C THR A 302 7.60 0.48 6.65
N GLY A 303 8.59 0.71 5.78
CA GLY A 303 9.97 0.95 6.21
C GLY A 303 10.11 2.21 7.06
N ALA A 304 9.49 3.31 6.63
CA ALA A 304 9.50 4.56 7.37
C ALA A 304 8.81 4.43 8.75
N ALA A 305 7.62 3.80 8.80
CA ALA A 305 6.88 3.64 10.05
C ALA A 305 7.58 2.67 11.03
N ALA A 306 8.18 1.60 10.52
CA ALA A 306 8.96 0.66 11.33
C ALA A 306 10.20 1.29 11.94
N LEU A 307 10.93 2.08 11.14
CA LEU A 307 12.12 2.79 11.61
C LEU A 307 11.79 3.75 12.76
N VAL A 308 10.69 4.50 12.63
CA VAL A 308 10.23 5.41 13.68
C VAL A 308 9.65 4.66 14.88
N ALA A 309 8.95 3.54 14.68
CA ALA A 309 8.47 2.70 15.78
C ALA A 309 9.61 2.08 16.61
N ALA A 310 10.68 1.62 15.95
CA ALA A 310 11.89 1.15 16.63
C ALA A 310 12.57 2.28 17.42
N TRP A 311 12.65 3.48 16.84
CA TRP A 311 13.16 4.65 17.55
C TRP A 311 12.32 5.00 18.78
N ALA A 312 10.99 5.05 18.64
CA ALA A 312 10.07 5.32 19.75
C ALA A 312 10.21 4.29 20.87
N ALA A 313 10.28 2.99 20.53
CA ALA A 313 10.48 1.91 21.50
C ALA A 313 11.82 1.99 22.22
N ARG A 314 12.85 2.56 21.56
CA ARG A 314 14.17 2.80 22.15
C ARG A 314 14.17 3.99 23.12
N VAL A 315 13.60 5.14 22.71
CA VAL A 315 13.66 6.38 23.51
C VAL A 315 12.61 6.46 24.60
N HIS A 316 11.60 5.58 24.56
CA HIS A 316 10.61 5.39 25.61
C HIS A 316 10.71 3.97 26.18
N PRO A 317 11.74 3.67 26.99
CA PRO A 317 11.94 2.34 27.56
C PRO A 317 10.72 1.93 28.40
N GLY A 318 10.23 0.71 28.18
CA GLY A 318 9.04 0.18 28.84
C GLY A 318 7.71 0.53 28.19
N ALA A 319 7.69 1.45 27.20
CA ALA A 319 6.47 1.81 26.48
C ALA A 319 6.04 0.69 25.52
N VAL A 320 4.73 0.42 25.47
CA VAL A 320 4.14 -0.40 24.42
C VAL A 320 3.96 0.47 23.18
N VAL A 321 4.73 0.14 22.13
CA VAL A 321 4.71 0.85 20.84
C VAL A 321 4.03 0.00 19.78
N ALA A 322 3.16 0.60 18.98
CA ALA A 322 2.55 -0.03 17.82
C ALA A 322 2.61 0.83 16.56
N THR A 323 2.53 0.19 15.40
CA THR A 323 2.48 0.80 14.08
C THR A 323 1.59 -0.02 13.14
N VAL A 324 1.40 0.48 11.92
CA VAL A 324 0.61 -0.18 10.87
C VAL A 324 1.45 -0.31 9.61
N PHE A 325 1.49 -1.52 9.05
CA PHE A 325 2.15 -1.84 7.77
C PHE A 325 1.10 -1.87 6.66
N PRO A 326 0.99 -0.79 5.84
CA PRO A 326 -0.20 -0.57 5.01
C PRO A 326 -0.38 -1.56 3.85
N ASP A 327 0.72 -2.13 3.36
CA ASP A 327 0.79 -2.90 2.13
C ASP A 327 1.90 -3.96 2.17
N GLY A 328 1.85 -4.87 1.19
CA GLY A 328 2.84 -5.94 1.03
C GLY A 328 4.01 -5.59 0.12
N PRO A 329 5.09 -6.40 0.13
CA PRO A 329 6.35 -6.10 -0.56
C PRO A 329 6.28 -6.31 -2.08
N HIS A 330 5.35 -7.14 -2.57
CA HIS A 330 5.26 -7.59 -3.97
C HIS A 330 5.23 -6.45 -5.00
N ARG A 331 4.73 -5.28 -4.62
CA ARG A 331 4.63 -4.10 -5.51
C ARG A 331 5.94 -3.36 -5.68
N TYR A 332 6.88 -3.61 -4.78
CA TYR A 332 8.12 -2.88 -4.65
C TYR A 332 9.33 -3.71 -5.07
N LEU A 333 9.11 -4.91 -5.64
CA LEU A 333 10.17 -5.83 -6.08
C LEU A 333 11.13 -5.18 -7.08
N GLY A 334 10.64 -4.38 -8.01
CA GLY A 334 11.46 -3.60 -8.96
C GLY A 334 11.80 -2.18 -8.47
N THR A 335 11.70 -1.91 -7.17
CA THR A 335 12.01 -0.60 -6.57
C THR A 335 12.90 -0.76 -5.35
N LEU A 336 12.41 -0.51 -4.13
CA LEU A 336 13.21 -0.54 -2.92
C LEU A 336 13.84 -1.91 -2.61
N PHE A 337 13.36 -3.02 -3.21
CA PHE A 337 13.98 -4.34 -3.08
C PHE A 337 14.94 -4.71 -4.22
N ASP A 338 15.05 -3.87 -5.24
CA ASP A 338 15.94 -4.05 -6.39
C ASP A 338 17.23 -3.25 -6.19
N ASP A 339 18.38 -3.93 -6.23
CA ASP A 339 19.70 -3.33 -6.04
C ASP A 339 20.05 -2.36 -7.18
N ASP A 340 19.67 -2.67 -8.42
CA ASP A 340 19.90 -1.81 -9.58
C ASP A 340 19.06 -0.55 -9.47
N PHE A 341 17.81 -0.67 -9.04
CA PHE A 341 16.96 0.49 -8.76
C PHE A 341 17.57 1.39 -7.68
N THR A 342 18.03 0.80 -6.56
CA THR A 342 18.64 1.58 -5.48
C THR A 342 19.90 2.31 -5.94
N THR A 343 20.75 1.63 -6.73
CA THR A 343 21.97 2.21 -7.29
C THR A 343 21.66 3.33 -8.29
N ALA A 344 20.73 3.10 -9.22
CA ALA A 344 20.33 4.07 -10.23
C ALA A 344 19.72 5.35 -9.63
N HIS A 345 19.13 5.25 -8.43
CA HIS A 345 18.55 6.39 -7.71
C HIS A 345 19.47 6.93 -6.59
N GLY A 346 20.72 6.48 -6.51
CA GLY A 346 21.70 6.97 -5.54
C GLY A 346 21.34 6.66 -4.08
N LEU A 347 20.60 5.58 -3.84
CA LEU A 347 20.18 5.17 -2.50
C LEU A 347 21.29 4.35 -1.83
N ASP A 348 22.20 5.02 -1.13
CA ASP A 348 23.19 4.36 -0.30
C ASP A 348 22.59 3.97 1.06
N LEU A 349 22.26 2.68 1.20
CA LEU A 349 21.68 2.13 2.41
C LEU A 349 22.68 1.97 3.56
N THR A 350 23.98 2.10 3.28
CA THR A 350 25.05 1.96 4.28
C THR A 350 25.29 3.26 5.05
N THR A 351 25.00 4.40 4.41
CA THR A 351 25.11 5.74 5.00
C THR A 351 23.77 6.30 5.48
N ALA A 352 22.67 5.55 5.31
CA ALA A 352 21.35 5.90 5.79
C ALA A 352 21.37 6.27 7.29
N ALA A 353 20.69 7.37 7.65
CA ALA A 353 20.70 7.87 9.02
C ALA A 353 20.16 6.82 10.00
N THR A 354 20.91 6.59 11.09
CA THR A 354 20.54 5.61 12.12
C THR A 354 19.70 6.21 13.25
N ARG A 355 19.65 7.54 13.33
CA ARG A 355 18.87 8.34 14.29
C ARG A 355 18.33 9.59 13.61
N PRO A 356 17.18 10.13 14.04
CA PRO A 356 16.65 11.36 13.47
C PRO A 356 17.46 12.59 13.93
N VAL A 357 17.61 13.56 13.03
CA VAL A 357 18.05 14.92 13.37
C VAL A 357 16.86 15.69 13.96
N GLU A 358 17.01 16.23 15.16
CA GLU A 358 15.97 17.03 15.79
C GLU A 358 15.96 18.46 15.23
N ILE A 359 14.78 18.92 14.78
CA ILE A 359 14.54 20.30 14.37
C ILE A 359 13.53 20.94 15.31
N PRO A 360 13.74 22.19 15.77
CA PRO A 360 12.89 22.81 16.78
C PRO A 360 11.50 23.20 16.25
N HIS A 361 11.38 23.38 14.94
CA HIS A 361 10.14 23.75 14.27
C HIS A 361 10.13 23.21 12.83
N PRO A 362 8.97 22.84 12.24
CA PRO A 362 8.91 22.32 10.87
C PRO A 362 9.42 23.27 9.77
N ARG A 363 9.61 24.55 10.10
CA ARG A 363 10.16 25.58 9.19
C ARG A 363 11.60 25.98 9.53
N ALA A 364 12.21 25.40 10.57
CA ALA A 364 13.55 25.77 11.01
C ALA A 364 14.64 25.23 10.06
N ALA A 365 14.43 24.04 9.48
CA ALA A 365 15.31 23.45 8.49
C ALA A 365 14.51 22.55 7.55
N GLU A 366 14.96 22.45 6.29
CA GLU A 366 14.40 21.50 5.33
C GLU A 366 14.81 20.06 5.70
N ALA A 367 13.84 19.16 5.80
CA ALA A 367 14.11 17.76 6.07
C ALA A 367 14.59 17.05 4.79
N VAL A 368 15.91 16.88 4.67
CA VAL A 368 16.57 16.21 3.53
C VAL A 368 16.87 14.72 3.77
N GLY A 369 16.77 14.28 5.03
CA GLY A 369 16.91 12.88 5.46
C GLY A 369 16.01 12.62 6.67
N TRP A 370 16.39 11.66 7.54
CA TRP A 370 15.57 11.40 8.73
C TRP A 370 15.62 12.55 9.74
N ALA A 371 14.52 13.29 9.86
CA ALA A 371 14.34 14.40 10.79
C ALA A 371 13.16 14.15 11.74
N ARG A 372 13.18 14.78 12.92
CA ARG A 372 12.13 14.74 13.95
C ARG A 372 11.80 16.15 14.43
N CYS A 373 10.52 16.43 14.68
CA CYS A 373 10.07 17.65 15.33
C CYS A 373 8.94 17.34 16.32
N ALA A 374 9.07 17.81 17.56
CA ALA A 374 8.01 17.73 18.57
C ALA A 374 6.90 18.78 18.37
N THR A 375 7.14 19.79 17.52
CA THR A 375 6.15 20.80 17.18
C THR A 375 5.40 20.37 15.92
N VAL A 376 4.11 20.09 16.04
CA VAL A 376 3.22 19.81 14.90
C VAL A 376 2.44 21.08 14.56
N VAL A 377 2.49 21.48 13.30
CA VAL A 377 1.75 22.66 12.80
C VAL A 377 0.78 22.25 11.70
N ASP A 378 -0.42 22.81 11.73
CA ASP A 378 -1.28 22.84 10.56
C ASP A 378 -0.75 23.92 9.60
N PRO A 379 -0.19 23.56 8.43
CA PRO A 379 0.39 24.52 7.50
C PRO A 379 -0.64 25.49 6.90
N LEU A 380 -1.93 25.15 6.96
CA LEU A 380 -3.02 25.96 6.44
C LEU A 380 -3.63 26.86 7.50
N ASN A 381 -3.47 26.53 8.78
CA ASN A 381 -3.99 27.33 9.87
C ASN A 381 -3.00 28.46 10.23
N ARG A 382 -3.14 29.61 9.57
CA ARG A 382 -2.42 30.84 9.95
C ARG A 382 -3.10 31.46 11.18
N ARG A 383 -2.90 30.90 12.37
CA ARG A 383 -3.02 31.74 13.58
C ARG A 383 -1.76 32.61 13.66
N PRO A 384 -1.88 33.94 13.82
CA PRO A 384 -0.70 34.75 14.11
C PRO A 384 -0.12 34.27 15.43
N VAL A 385 1.17 33.91 15.41
CA VAL A 385 1.95 33.71 16.64
C VAL A 385 1.92 35.05 17.37
N ALA A 386 1.08 35.17 18.39
CA ALA A 386 1.18 36.29 19.30
C ALA A 386 2.51 36.16 20.03
N ALA A 387 3.48 36.97 19.62
CA ALA A 387 4.68 37.23 20.41
C ALA A 387 4.21 37.68 21.80
N GLY A 388 4.73 37.01 22.83
CA GLY A 388 4.30 37.23 24.20
C GLY A 388 4.57 38.65 24.69
N CYS A 389 3.67 39.16 25.52
CA CYS A 389 3.99 40.03 26.64
C CYS A 389 3.07 39.66 27.80
N ALA A 390 3.68 39.27 28.91
CA ALA A 390 3.03 39.24 30.20
C ALA A 390 2.71 40.69 30.63
N ALA A 391 1.47 40.95 31.03
CA ALA A 391 1.15 41.96 32.03
C ALA A 391 -0.30 41.78 32.53
N THR A 392 -0.40 41.83 33.85
CA THR A 392 -1.58 41.91 34.73
C THR A 392 -2.50 43.10 34.43
N GLY A 393 -3.80 42.98 34.73
CA GLY A 393 -4.64 44.12 35.12
C GLY A 393 -5.99 44.26 34.41
N SER A 394 -7.05 44.44 35.21
CA SER A 394 -8.47 44.58 34.86
C SER A 394 -8.86 45.94 34.20
N PRO A 395 -10.13 46.13 33.75
CA PRO A 395 -10.50 47.00 32.62
C PRO A 395 -11.16 48.32 33.01
N VAL A 396 -10.92 49.42 32.28
CA VAL A 396 -11.85 50.58 32.16
C VAL A 396 -11.52 51.43 30.92
N GLY A 397 -12.53 51.92 30.20
CA GLY A 397 -12.51 53.27 29.63
C GLY A 397 -12.46 53.40 28.10
N ALA A 398 -13.60 53.72 27.49
CA ALA A 398 -13.70 54.25 26.14
C ALA A 398 -13.09 55.67 26.04
N CYS A 399 -12.38 55.98 24.96
CA CYS A 399 -12.31 57.32 24.39
C CYS A 399 -11.79 57.32 22.94
N ALA A 400 -12.19 58.36 22.21
CA ALA A 400 -12.23 58.47 20.77
C ALA A 400 -10.89 58.73 20.04
N VAL A 401 -10.99 58.58 18.71
CA VAL A 401 -10.03 58.79 17.60
C VAL A 401 -9.23 60.12 17.69
N PRO A 402 -8.09 60.23 16.96
CA PRO A 402 -8.18 61.04 15.75
C PRO A 402 -7.49 60.46 14.50
N GLU A 403 -8.07 60.81 13.35
CA GLU A 403 -7.60 60.55 11.99
C GLU A 403 -6.18 61.08 11.74
N ALA A 404 -5.39 60.33 10.97
CA ALA A 404 -4.20 60.85 10.28
C ALA A 404 -4.26 60.48 8.80
N ARG A 405 -4.19 61.51 7.96
CA ARG A 405 -4.24 61.48 6.48
C ARG A 405 -2.97 60.91 5.84
N PRO A 406 -3.04 60.46 4.57
CA PRO A 406 -2.00 59.66 3.92
C PRO A 406 -1.00 60.49 3.09
N GLY A 407 0.16 59.90 2.81
CA GLY A 407 1.01 60.25 1.67
C GLY A 407 2.36 59.50 1.67
N PRO A 408 3.09 59.42 0.54
CA PRO A 408 2.63 59.40 -0.85
C PRO A 408 2.99 58.09 -1.58
N ASP A 409 2.36 57.91 -2.75
CA ASP A 409 2.62 56.87 -3.74
C ASP A 409 4.10 56.70 -4.10
N VAL A 410 4.57 55.45 -4.13
CA VAL A 410 5.72 55.05 -4.96
C VAL A 410 5.27 53.97 -5.92
N ARG A 411 5.37 54.32 -7.20
CA ARG A 411 5.01 53.51 -8.36
C ARG A 411 5.84 52.22 -8.46
N SER A 412 5.15 51.17 -8.86
CA SER A 412 5.68 49.94 -9.42
C SER A 412 6.59 50.19 -10.63
N VAL A 413 7.74 49.50 -10.66
CA VAL A 413 8.46 49.19 -11.92
C VAL A 413 8.80 47.70 -11.92
N ARG A 414 8.27 47.00 -12.93
CA ARG A 414 8.71 45.68 -13.37
C ARG A 414 10.06 45.82 -14.09
N GLU A 415 10.98 44.90 -13.85
CA GLU A 415 11.59 44.02 -14.87
C GLU A 415 12.78 43.27 -14.27
N THR A 416 12.75 41.93 -14.35
CA THR A 416 13.98 41.15 -14.44
C THR A 416 13.74 39.99 -15.39
N ARG A 417 14.47 40.04 -16.52
CA ARG A 417 14.55 39.02 -17.56
C ARG A 417 14.91 37.67 -16.96
N ILE A 418 14.12 36.65 -17.29
CA ILE A 418 14.48 35.25 -17.15
C ILE A 418 15.29 34.87 -18.40
N VAL A 419 16.51 34.36 -18.18
CA VAL A 419 17.36 33.74 -19.19
C VAL A 419 16.93 32.26 -19.31
N PRO A 420 16.65 31.71 -20.50
CA PRO A 420 16.35 30.29 -20.64
C PRO A 420 17.62 29.46 -20.69
N GLU A 421 17.77 28.51 -19.76
CA GLU A 421 18.86 27.54 -19.78
C GLU A 421 18.66 26.49 -20.88
N THR A 422 19.76 26.24 -21.57
CA THR A 422 19.96 25.38 -22.73
C THR A 422 20.02 23.89 -22.37
N ARG A 423 19.44 23.07 -23.25
CA ARG A 423 19.47 21.59 -23.27
C ARG A 423 20.92 21.05 -23.29
N PRO A 424 21.24 19.92 -22.63
CA PRO A 424 22.44 19.16 -22.95
C PRO A 424 22.15 18.17 -24.09
N GLY A 425 22.83 18.37 -25.22
CA GLY A 425 23.01 17.36 -26.26
C GLY A 425 24.16 16.42 -25.90
N LEU A 426 24.00 15.14 -26.23
CA LEU A 426 25.06 14.15 -26.24
C LEU A 426 26.19 14.60 -27.19
N ASP A 427 27.43 14.56 -26.71
CA ASP A 427 28.59 14.40 -27.59
C ASP A 427 29.62 13.47 -26.94
N VAL A 428 29.87 12.35 -27.62
CA VAL A 428 30.84 11.32 -27.24
C VAL A 428 32.21 11.76 -27.75
N ARG A 429 33.20 11.88 -26.86
CA ARG A 429 34.62 11.90 -27.24
C ARG A 429 35.42 10.90 -26.40
N THR A 430 36.03 9.97 -27.12
CA THR A 430 37.04 9.01 -26.66
C THR A 430 38.37 9.71 -26.38
N VAL A 431 39.06 9.29 -25.32
CA VAL A 431 40.46 9.67 -25.00
C VAL A 431 41.20 8.41 -24.52
N PRO A 432 42.49 8.19 -24.89
CA PRO A 432 43.09 6.86 -24.95
C PRO A 432 43.76 6.37 -23.64
N LYS A 433 43.92 5.04 -23.58
CA LYS A 433 44.65 4.26 -22.56
C LYS A 433 46.10 4.70 -22.40
N THR A 434 46.57 4.72 -21.15
CA THR A 434 47.99 4.67 -20.77
C THR A 434 48.19 3.52 -19.78
N GLU A 435 49.19 2.69 -20.05
CA GLU A 435 49.60 1.52 -19.26
C GLU A 435 50.43 1.91 -18.04
N PRO A 436 50.51 1.01 -17.04
CA PRO A 436 51.84 0.65 -16.54
C PRO A 436 52.02 -0.86 -16.28
N GLY A 437 53.25 -1.36 -16.49
CA GLY A 437 53.78 -2.60 -15.90
C GLY A 437 55.10 -2.32 -15.15
N PRO A 438 55.87 -3.32 -14.70
CA PRO A 438 55.48 -4.62 -14.15
C PRO A 438 56.18 -4.96 -12.80
N GLU A 439 55.87 -6.17 -12.25
CA GLU A 439 56.63 -6.97 -11.25
C GLU A 439 56.60 -6.55 -9.76
N THR A 440 56.47 -7.41 -8.73
CA THR A 440 56.55 -8.88 -8.55
C THR A 440 55.76 -9.31 -7.28
N ARG A 441 55.25 -10.54 -7.26
CA ARG A 441 54.70 -11.26 -6.08
C ARG A 441 55.63 -12.43 -5.72
N PRO A 442 55.59 -12.95 -4.47
CA PRO A 442 55.80 -14.36 -4.19
C PRO A 442 54.49 -15.12 -3.98
N VAL A 443 54.58 -16.43 -4.24
CA VAL A 443 53.59 -17.49 -4.49
C VAL A 443 53.49 -18.41 -3.23
N LEU A 444 52.37 -19.07 -2.89
CA LEU A 444 51.99 -20.47 -3.20
C LEU A 444 50.54 -20.70 -2.71
N GLU A 445 49.56 -21.05 -3.54
CA GLU A 445 49.17 -22.39 -4.07
C GLU A 445 48.44 -23.30 -3.07
N THR A 446 47.16 -23.62 -3.32
CA THR A 446 46.86 -24.91 -3.96
C THR A 446 45.65 -24.86 -4.93
N ARG A 447 45.87 -25.45 -6.12
CA ARG A 447 44.90 -25.78 -7.20
C ARG A 447 43.96 -26.94 -6.79
N ILE A 448 42.78 -27.14 -7.38
CA ILE A 448 42.52 -27.82 -8.68
C ILE A 448 41.17 -27.36 -9.28
N VAL A 449 41.12 -27.32 -10.61
CA VAL A 449 40.08 -26.75 -11.52
C VAL A 449 39.36 -27.91 -12.30
N PRO A 450 38.60 -27.71 -13.42
CA PRO A 450 37.14 -27.90 -13.54
C PRO A 450 36.71 -28.90 -14.64
N GLU A 451 35.40 -29.09 -14.88
CA GLU A 451 34.80 -29.51 -16.17
C GLU A 451 33.32 -29.01 -16.22
N THR A 452 32.66 -28.55 -17.30
CA THR A 452 32.95 -28.39 -18.73
C THR A 452 31.98 -27.38 -19.40
N ARG A 453 32.48 -26.80 -20.50
CA ARG A 453 32.07 -25.79 -21.52
C ARG A 453 30.58 -25.55 -21.96
N PRO A 454 30.30 -24.33 -22.51
CA PRO A 454 29.15 -24.00 -23.37
C PRO A 454 29.51 -23.96 -24.88
N VAL A 455 28.52 -24.07 -25.78
CA VAL A 455 28.63 -23.85 -27.25
C VAL A 455 27.27 -23.30 -27.79
N PRO A 456 27.18 -22.66 -28.99
CA PRO A 456 26.92 -21.22 -29.10
C PRO A 456 25.78 -20.82 -30.07
N ASP A 457 25.54 -19.49 -30.19
CA ASP A 457 24.59 -18.82 -31.09
C ASP A 457 24.81 -19.02 -32.60
N VAL A 458 23.72 -18.97 -33.38
CA VAL A 458 23.72 -18.82 -34.84
C VAL A 458 22.74 -17.73 -35.29
N ARG A 459 23.17 -16.93 -36.28
CA ARG A 459 22.55 -15.74 -36.89
C ARG A 459 21.38 -16.02 -37.85
N THR A 460 20.55 -14.98 -38.02
CA THR A 460 19.44 -14.68 -38.95
C THR A 460 19.61 -14.99 -40.46
N ALA A 461 18.50 -15.34 -41.15
CA ALA A 461 17.97 -14.62 -42.34
C ALA A 461 16.63 -15.16 -42.93
N LEU A 462 15.81 -14.20 -43.41
CA LEU A 462 14.88 -14.17 -44.58
C LEU A 462 13.37 -14.53 -44.48
N LYS A 463 12.61 -13.71 -45.23
CA LYS A 463 11.15 -13.48 -45.32
C LYS A 463 10.37 -14.57 -46.08
N THR A 464 9.11 -14.80 -45.67
CA THR A 464 7.94 -15.03 -46.55
C THR A 464 6.60 -14.90 -45.78
N GLU A 465 5.62 -14.25 -46.37
CA GLU A 465 4.15 -14.31 -46.10
C GLU A 465 3.51 -15.05 -47.31
N PRO A 466 2.28 -15.64 -47.30
CA PRO A 466 1.07 -15.25 -46.54
C PRO A 466 0.08 -16.37 -46.08
N GLY A 467 -0.96 -16.00 -45.29
CA GLY A 467 -2.34 -16.58 -45.38
C GLY A 467 -2.82 -17.63 -44.35
N PRO A 468 -4.16 -17.85 -44.18
CA PRO A 468 -4.80 -17.82 -42.86
C PRO A 468 -5.39 -19.15 -42.30
N GLU A 469 -5.70 -19.10 -40.99
CA GLU A 469 -6.60 -19.94 -40.18
C GLU A 469 -6.34 -21.46 -40.01
N THR A 470 -5.86 -21.84 -38.81
CA THR A 470 -6.41 -23.01 -38.09
C THR A 470 -6.33 -22.79 -36.58
N ARG A 471 -7.49 -22.89 -35.91
CA ARG A 471 -7.58 -22.98 -34.44
C ARG A 471 -6.97 -24.29 -33.98
N SER A 472 -6.06 -24.25 -33.00
CA SER A 472 -5.75 -25.40 -32.14
C SER A 472 -5.87 -24.97 -30.68
N VAL A 473 -6.72 -25.71 -29.97
CA VAL A 473 -6.96 -25.64 -28.54
C VAL A 473 -5.83 -26.41 -27.84
N LEU A 474 -5.16 -25.78 -26.88
CA LEU A 474 -4.23 -26.47 -25.97
C LEU A 474 -4.84 -26.43 -24.56
N GLU A 475 -5.52 -27.51 -24.19
CA GLU A 475 -5.77 -27.84 -22.79
C GLU A 475 -4.45 -28.30 -22.16
N THR A 476 -4.00 -27.63 -21.11
CA THR A 476 -2.91 -28.12 -20.26
C THR A 476 -3.50 -28.47 -18.89
N ARG A 477 -3.81 -29.76 -18.66
CA ARG A 477 -4.06 -30.30 -17.32
C ARG A 477 -2.73 -30.48 -16.61
N ILE A 478 -2.56 -29.84 -15.46
CA ILE A 478 -1.46 -30.11 -14.53
C ILE A 478 -1.96 -31.18 -13.55
N VAL A 479 -1.29 -32.34 -13.54
CA VAL A 479 -1.45 -33.39 -12.52
C VAL A 479 -0.26 -33.29 -11.56
N PRO A 480 -0.46 -33.25 -10.23
CA PRO A 480 0.67 -33.31 -9.30
C PRO A 480 1.11 -34.77 -9.10
N ASP A 481 2.38 -35.05 -9.42
CA ASP A 481 3.02 -36.35 -9.20
C ASP A 481 3.66 -36.38 -7.81
N VAL A 482 3.14 -37.23 -6.90
CA VAL A 482 3.70 -37.48 -5.57
C VAL A 482 4.53 -38.75 -5.64
N ARG A 483 5.86 -38.62 -5.60
CA ARG A 483 6.78 -39.76 -5.46
C ARG A 483 7.04 -40.06 -3.99
N THR A 484 6.55 -41.21 -3.53
CA THR A 484 6.99 -41.87 -2.29
C THR A 484 8.17 -42.80 -2.55
N VAL A 485 9.20 -42.74 -1.69
CA VAL A 485 10.39 -43.60 -1.70
C VAL A 485 10.12 -44.86 -0.86
N PRO A 486 10.46 -46.09 -1.30
CA PRO A 486 10.32 -47.30 -0.48
C PRO A 486 11.64 -47.88 0.04
N GLY A 487 11.57 -48.52 1.21
CA GLY A 487 12.56 -49.45 1.79
C GLY A 487 12.67 -49.29 3.31
N ALA A 488 12.71 -50.30 4.18
CA ALA A 488 12.67 -51.76 4.10
C ALA A 488 12.37 -52.28 5.53
N LEU A 489 11.85 -53.49 5.69
CA LEU A 489 11.78 -54.23 6.97
C LEU A 489 12.29 -55.67 6.77
N PRO A 490 12.79 -56.32 7.84
CA PRO A 490 12.20 -57.64 8.17
C PRO A 490 12.19 -58.02 9.68
N GLY A 491 11.23 -58.87 10.08
CA GLY A 491 11.31 -59.77 11.25
C GLY A 491 9.98 -60.02 12.01
N PRO A 492 9.67 -61.24 12.54
CA PRO A 492 8.37 -61.89 12.31
C PRO A 492 7.50 -62.26 13.55
N ASP A 493 6.32 -62.83 13.23
CA ASP A 493 5.46 -63.80 13.98
C ASP A 493 4.44 -63.32 15.05
N THR A 494 3.14 -63.42 14.76
CA THR A 494 2.28 -64.61 15.08
C THR A 494 0.75 -64.38 14.87
N ARG A 495 0.10 -65.42 14.29
CA ARG A 495 -1.28 -65.96 14.48
C ARG A 495 -2.55 -65.32 13.84
N THR A 496 -2.91 -65.85 12.67
CA THR A 496 -4.15 -66.57 12.26
C THR A 496 -5.56 -66.23 12.81
N GLY A 497 -6.42 -65.67 11.91
CA GLY A 497 -7.74 -66.19 11.43
C GLY A 497 -9.06 -65.93 12.21
N PRO A 498 -10.27 -66.05 11.60
CA PRO A 498 -10.61 -66.35 10.20
C PRO A 498 -11.60 -65.37 9.51
N GLU A 499 -11.83 -65.67 8.23
CA GLU A 499 -12.57 -64.96 7.17
C GLU A 499 -14.11 -64.88 7.33
N ALA A 500 -14.73 -63.87 6.73
CA ALA A 500 -16.08 -63.93 6.17
C ALA A 500 -16.14 -63.18 4.82
N ARG A 501 -16.71 -63.83 3.80
CA ARG A 501 -16.79 -63.44 2.39
C ARG A 501 -18.02 -62.54 2.06
N PRO A 502 -18.09 -61.94 0.85
CA PRO A 502 -18.82 -60.70 0.57
C PRO A 502 -20.16 -60.87 -0.16
N GLY A 503 -20.96 -59.81 -0.18
CA GLY A 503 -22.08 -59.55 -1.09
C GLY A 503 -22.56 -58.11 -0.88
N LEU A 504 -23.12 -57.37 -1.82
CA LEU A 504 -23.40 -57.52 -3.25
C LEU A 504 -23.66 -56.08 -3.74
N GLU A 505 -23.22 -55.70 -4.95
CA GLU A 505 -23.54 -54.41 -5.57
C GLU A 505 -25.03 -54.27 -5.92
N THR A 506 -25.61 -53.08 -5.74
CA THR A 506 -26.75 -52.61 -6.55
C THR A 506 -26.64 -51.10 -6.86
N ARG A 507 -27.03 -50.76 -8.09
CA ARG A 507 -26.87 -49.49 -8.83
C ARG A 507 -27.92 -48.42 -8.45
N PRO A 508 -27.71 -47.13 -8.81
CA PRO A 508 -28.62 -46.03 -8.48
C PRO A 508 -29.73 -45.80 -9.52
N GLY A 509 -30.84 -45.18 -9.09
CA GLY A 509 -31.96 -44.71 -9.90
C GLY A 509 -32.53 -43.36 -9.38
N PRO A 510 -33.33 -42.63 -10.18
CA PRO A 510 -33.10 -41.18 -10.40
C PRO A 510 -34.15 -40.20 -9.84
N ASP A 511 -33.76 -38.92 -9.86
CA ASP A 511 -34.49 -37.64 -9.81
C ASP A 511 -36.00 -37.60 -9.49
N ALA A 512 -36.36 -36.82 -8.45
CA ALA A 512 -37.67 -36.19 -8.31
C ALA A 512 -37.55 -34.81 -7.62
N TRP A 513 -38.20 -33.82 -8.25
CA TRP A 513 -38.44 -32.42 -7.85
C TRP A 513 -38.83 -32.18 -6.38
N PRO A 514 -38.63 -30.95 -5.86
CA PRO A 514 -39.57 -30.39 -4.90
C PRO A 514 -40.35 -29.20 -5.48
N VAL A 515 -41.66 -29.25 -5.22
CA VAL A 515 -42.67 -28.20 -5.40
C VAL A 515 -42.79 -27.42 -4.09
N GLY A 516 -43.04 -26.11 -4.19
CA GLY A 516 -43.93 -25.41 -3.24
C GLY A 516 -43.30 -24.40 -2.29
N GLU A 517 -43.29 -23.13 -2.72
CA GLU A 517 -43.16 -21.96 -1.86
C GLU A 517 -44.26 -21.93 -0.79
N THR A 518 -43.88 -21.62 0.46
CA THR A 518 -44.81 -21.12 1.48
C THR A 518 -44.28 -19.79 2.04
N ARG A 519 -45.11 -18.76 1.95
CA ARG A 519 -44.87 -17.41 2.50
C ARG A 519 -45.04 -17.42 4.03
N PRO A 520 -44.23 -16.66 4.80
CA PRO A 520 -44.61 -16.28 6.16
C PRO A 520 -45.35 -14.93 6.18
N GLY A 521 -46.45 -14.87 6.92
CA GLY A 521 -47.13 -13.62 7.33
C GLY A 521 -46.41 -12.91 8.49
N PRO A 522 -46.78 -11.66 8.82
CA PRO A 522 -46.00 -10.80 9.70
C PRO A 522 -46.39 -10.91 11.19
N ASP A 523 -45.48 -10.38 12.01
CA ASP A 523 -45.61 -10.01 13.44
C ASP A 523 -45.48 -11.10 14.51
N LEU A 524 -44.24 -11.34 14.95
CA LEU A 524 -43.92 -11.71 16.34
C LEU A 524 -42.68 -10.93 16.82
N ARG A 525 -42.86 -10.14 17.88
CA ARG A 525 -41.77 -9.45 18.62
C ARG A 525 -41.03 -10.48 19.49
N PRO A 526 -39.69 -10.43 19.61
CA PRO A 526 -38.97 -11.35 20.49
C PRO A 526 -39.05 -10.93 21.97
N ASP A 527 -39.24 -11.95 22.81
CA ASP A 527 -39.28 -11.93 24.28
C ASP A 527 -37.88 -11.65 24.89
N PRO A 528 -37.74 -10.69 25.83
CA PRO A 528 -36.46 -10.33 26.44
C PRO A 528 -35.94 -11.30 27.52
N TYR A 529 -36.57 -12.46 27.78
CA TYR A 529 -36.15 -13.36 28.88
C TYR A 529 -35.99 -14.85 28.52
N ALA A 530 -35.61 -15.19 27.28
CA ALA A 530 -35.25 -16.57 26.95
C ALA A 530 -33.77 -16.90 27.30
N PRO A 531 -33.48 -17.96 28.09
CA PRO A 531 -32.11 -18.35 28.43
C PRO A 531 -31.39 -18.98 27.23
N THR A 532 -30.22 -18.43 26.89
CA THR A 532 -29.33 -18.93 25.84
C THR A 532 -28.64 -20.23 26.24
N VAL A 533 -28.76 -21.24 25.38
CA VAL A 533 -27.98 -22.50 25.42
C VAL A 533 -26.50 -22.19 25.18
N PRO A 534 -25.53 -22.74 25.96
CA PRO A 534 -24.12 -22.44 25.75
C PRO A 534 -23.57 -23.10 24.48
N ASP A 535 -22.89 -22.30 23.67
CA ASP A 535 -22.08 -22.73 22.53
C ASP A 535 -20.96 -23.67 22.97
N ALA A 536 -20.75 -24.73 22.19
CA ALA A 536 -19.69 -25.70 22.38
C ALA A 536 -18.31 -25.02 22.23
N ARG A 537 -17.61 -24.87 23.34
CA ARG A 537 -16.19 -24.48 23.34
C ARG A 537 -15.34 -25.67 22.88
N THR A 538 -14.64 -25.50 21.77
CA THR A 538 -13.48 -26.34 21.43
C THR A 538 -12.35 -25.99 22.39
N VAL A 539 -12.16 -26.79 23.43
CA VAL A 539 -11.01 -26.73 24.33
C VAL A 539 -9.84 -27.46 23.68
N LEU A 540 -8.88 -26.72 23.14
CA LEU A 540 -7.54 -27.23 22.83
C LEU A 540 -6.63 -26.87 24.01
N GLU A 541 -6.67 -27.71 25.05
CA GLU A 541 -5.65 -27.70 26.11
C GLU A 541 -4.37 -28.35 25.55
N ALA A 542 -3.39 -27.53 25.17
CA ALA A 542 -2.01 -28.00 25.07
C ALA A 542 -1.43 -28.05 26.49
N ARG A 543 -1.30 -29.25 27.06
CA ARG A 543 -0.53 -29.46 28.29
C ARG A 543 0.97 -29.23 28.00
N PRO A 544 1.71 -28.45 28.81
CA PRO A 544 3.15 -28.42 28.70
C PRO A 544 3.74 -29.77 29.12
N LEU A 545 4.72 -30.26 28.35
CA LEU A 545 5.63 -31.31 28.78
C LEU A 545 6.37 -30.84 30.05
N PRO A 546 6.58 -31.70 31.07
CA PRO A 546 7.32 -31.30 32.26
C PRO A 546 8.79 -31.03 31.92
N ASP A 547 9.34 -30.00 32.56
CA ASP A 547 10.75 -29.62 32.49
C ASP A 547 11.67 -30.82 32.80
N VAL A 548 12.60 -31.11 31.89
CA VAL A 548 13.72 -32.00 32.16
C VAL A 548 14.68 -31.26 33.10
N GLN A 549 14.65 -31.62 34.38
CA GLN A 549 15.62 -31.18 35.37
C GLN A 549 17.01 -31.77 35.04
N PRO A 550 18.11 -31.02 35.21
CA PRO A 550 19.46 -31.59 35.10
C PRO A 550 19.74 -32.51 36.30
N VAL A 551 20.26 -33.71 36.00
CA VAL A 551 20.76 -34.65 37.01
C VAL A 551 21.95 -34.02 37.76
N PRO A 552 22.00 -34.05 39.10
CA PRO A 552 23.16 -33.60 39.86
C PRO A 552 24.16 -34.75 39.97
N ASP A 553 25.40 -34.54 39.54
CA ASP A 553 26.48 -35.47 39.90
C ASP A 553 27.15 -35.01 41.20
N ALA A 554 27.17 -35.93 42.16
CA ALA A 554 27.63 -35.73 43.52
C ALA A 554 29.16 -35.81 43.63
N ARG A 555 29.68 -34.97 44.52
CA ARG A 555 31.09 -34.76 44.86
C ARG A 555 31.78 -36.01 45.44
N THR A 556 33.09 -36.13 45.23
CA THR A 556 34.21 -36.24 46.22
C THR A 556 35.48 -36.69 45.48
N ARG A 557 36.72 -36.23 45.72
CA ARG A 557 37.41 -35.56 46.84
C ARG A 557 38.67 -34.83 46.33
N PRO A 558 39.33 -33.99 47.16
CA PRO A 558 40.43 -33.09 46.78
C PRO A 558 41.81 -33.69 47.06
N ASP A 559 42.82 -33.26 46.31
CA ASP A 559 44.23 -33.39 46.70
C ASP A 559 44.98 -32.07 46.57
N GLY A 560 45.43 -31.59 47.73
CA GLY A 560 46.82 -31.18 47.96
C GLY A 560 47.27 -29.80 47.45
N ALA A 561 47.22 -28.80 48.33
CA ALA A 561 48.16 -27.67 48.27
C ALA A 561 48.71 -27.38 49.68
N ALA A 562 50.05 -27.49 49.82
CA ALA A 562 50.99 -26.67 50.62
C ALA A 562 52.28 -27.49 50.93
N PRO A 563 53.45 -26.86 51.21
CA PRO A 563 53.68 -25.43 51.47
C PRO A 563 54.86 -24.78 50.70
N ALA A 564 54.99 -23.48 50.90
CA ALA A 564 56.12 -22.64 50.52
C ALA A 564 57.37 -22.87 51.40
N ALA A 565 58.57 -22.77 50.81
CA ALA A 565 59.79 -22.22 51.41
C ALA A 565 60.90 -22.09 50.33
N GLY A 566 61.50 -20.91 50.19
CA GLY A 566 62.67 -20.68 49.34
C GLY A 566 62.85 -19.20 48.98
N GLY A 567 63.44 -18.43 49.89
CA GLY A 567 63.75 -17.01 49.67
C GLY A 567 64.91 -16.79 48.71
N ALA A 568 64.84 -15.66 48.00
CA ALA A 568 65.98 -14.97 47.42
C ALA A 568 65.65 -13.47 47.36
N ALA A 569 66.53 -12.68 47.99
CA ALA A 569 66.67 -11.21 48.01
C ALA A 569 65.55 -10.38 48.65
#